data_AF-A0A183HMR6-F1
#
_entry.id   AF-A0A183HMR6-F1
#
_cell.length_a   1.000
_cell.length_b   1.000
_cell.length_c   1.000
_cell.angle_alpha   90.00
_cell.angle_beta   90.00
_cell.angle_gamma   90.00
#
_symmetry.space_group_name_H-M   'P 1'
#
loop_
_entity.id
_entity.type
_entity.pdbx_description
1 polymer ?
#
loop_
_entity_poly.entity_id
_entity_poly.type
_entity_poly.pdbx_seq_one_letter_code
_entity_poly.pdbx_strand_id
1 'polypeptide(L)'
;IESLCSRFHNNTVYLGAKPIFSVKVNTIRQCRDTCLNLYPNCVAVIFYQITLLNKSLCYLFDKNSIHKDVSCIYFSLNEQNFVVLYPEKPLAKHDIINIIEIVADCHEFDAVPPLSDIFTTSSDKVSRPRRASNIGNPVK
;
A
#
# COMPACT_ATOMS: atom_id res chain seq x y z
N ILE A 1 -16.44 -4.39 -16.56
CA ILE A 1 -15.10 -4.65 -15.99
C ILE A 1 -14.90 -3.57 -14.94
N GLU A 2 -15.11 -3.91 -13.67
CA GLU A 2 -14.81 -2.99 -12.56
C GLU A 2 -13.32 -2.65 -12.66
N SER A 3 -13.00 -1.38 -12.87
CA SER A 3 -11.61 -0.93 -12.93
C SER A 3 -11.04 -0.98 -11.53
N LEU A 4 -10.16 -1.96 -11.25
CA LEU A 4 -9.43 -2.04 -9.99
C LEU A 4 -8.80 -0.68 -9.66
N CYS A 5 -9.03 -0.22 -8.44
CA CYS A 5 -8.47 1.04 -7.96
C CYS A 5 -7.09 0.81 -7.33
N SER A 6 -6.15 1.72 -7.58
CA SER A 6 -4.81 1.62 -7.02
C SER A 6 -4.37 2.91 -6.34
N ARG A 7 -3.82 2.79 -5.13
CA ARG A 7 -3.23 3.88 -4.35
C ARG A 7 -1.72 3.73 -4.28
N PHE A 8 -1.00 4.79 -4.63
CA PHE A 8 0.46 4.81 -4.63
C PHE A 8 0.96 5.55 -3.40
N HIS A 9 2.01 5.05 -2.77
CA HIS A 9 2.76 5.76 -1.74
C HIS A 9 4.25 5.78 -2.10
N ASN A 10 4.92 6.90 -1.82
CA ASN A 10 6.36 7.02 -1.95
C ASN A 10 7.00 7.12 -0.57
N ASN A 11 8.17 6.49 -0.43
CA ASN A 11 8.98 6.43 0.78
C ASN A 11 8.18 5.91 1.97
N THR A 12 7.44 4.82 1.75
CA THR A 12 6.56 4.20 2.73
C THR A 12 6.76 2.69 2.69
N VAL A 13 6.66 2.02 3.83
CA VAL A 13 6.69 0.55 3.98
C VAL A 13 5.53 0.07 4.84
N TYR A 14 5.35 -1.26 4.92
CA TYR A 14 4.45 -1.89 5.87
C TYR A 14 5.19 -2.35 7.13
N LEU A 15 4.59 -2.07 8.29
CA LEU A 15 4.90 -2.75 9.54
C LEU A 15 3.79 -3.77 9.85
N GLY A 16 4.19 -4.91 10.42
CA GLY A 16 3.26 -5.94 10.89
C GLY A 16 2.81 -6.96 9.83
N ALA A 17 3.16 -6.78 8.56
CA ALA A 17 2.87 -7.73 7.49
C ALA A 17 4.15 -8.24 6.80
N LYS A 18 4.18 -9.55 6.51
CA LYS A 18 5.26 -10.20 5.78
C LYS A 18 4.85 -10.35 4.31
N PRO A 19 5.79 -10.22 3.36
CA PRO A 19 5.49 -10.47 1.97
C PRO A 19 5.20 -11.95 1.73
N ILE A 20 4.19 -12.24 0.92
CA ILE A 20 3.89 -13.61 0.47
C ILE A 20 4.90 -14.10 -0.57
N PHE A 21 5.52 -13.17 -1.31
CA PHE A 21 6.49 -13.48 -2.34
C PHE A 21 7.42 -12.30 -2.58
N SER A 22 8.62 -12.60 -3.08
CA SER A 22 9.58 -11.57 -3.50
C SER A 22 10.21 -11.94 -4.85
N VAL A 23 10.40 -10.93 -5.70
CA VAL A 23 10.92 -11.09 -7.06
C VAL A 23 11.75 -9.87 -7.46
N LYS A 24 12.71 -10.09 -8.35
CA LYS A 24 13.51 -9.01 -8.95
C LYS A 24 12.90 -8.59 -10.29
N VAL A 25 12.48 -7.33 -10.40
CA VAL A 25 11.88 -6.76 -11.62
C VAL A 25 12.53 -5.42 -11.96
N ASN A 26 12.28 -4.93 -13.18
CA ASN A 26 12.90 -3.69 -13.65
C ASN A 26 12.05 -2.46 -13.33
N THR A 27 10.73 -2.60 -13.26
CA THR A 27 9.81 -1.47 -13.07
C THR A 27 8.72 -1.79 -12.06
N ILE A 28 8.20 -0.74 -11.43
CA ILE A 28 7.05 -0.82 -10.52
C ILE A 28 5.81 -1.37 -11.22
N ARG A 29 5.63 -1.09 -12.52
CA ARG A 29 4.53 -1.64 -13.33
C ARG A 29 4.64 -3.15 -13.47
N GLN A 30 5.84 -3.67 -13.73
CA GLN A 30 6.07 -5.12 -13.76
C GLN A 30 5.77 -5.76 -12.41
N CYS A 31 6.13 -5.10 -11.30
CA CYS A 31 5.81 -5.57 -9.96
C CYS A 31 4.28 -5.70 -9.75
N ARG A 32 3.52 -4.66 -10.09
CA ARG A 32 2.06 -4.65 -10.04
C ARG A 32 1.42 -5.70 -10.95
N ASP A 33 1.87 -5.78 -12.19
CA ASP A 33 1.29 -6.73 -13.16
C ASP A 33 1.61 -8.17 -12.74
N THR A 34 2.76 -8.43 -12.11
CA THR A 34 3.09 -9.73 -11.50
C THR A 34 2.15 -10.08 -10.35
N CYS A 35 1.89 -9.12 -9.46
CA CYS A 35 0.92 -9.24 -8.37
C CYS A 35 -0.46 -9.65 -8.90
N LEU A 36 -1.01 -8.86 -9.83
CA LEU A 36 -2.37 -9.06 -10.33
C LEU A 36 -2.55 -10.32 -11.18
N ASN A 37 -1.56 -10.65 -12.01
CA ASN A 37 -1.72 -11.73 -12.99
C ASN A 37 -1.33 -13.10 -12.43
N LEU A 38 -0.36 -13.17 -11.50
CA LEU A 38 0.18 -14.43 -11.01
C LEU A 38 -0.25 -14.78 -9.58
N TYR A 39 -0.69 -13.78 -8.80
CA TYR A 39 -1.03 -13.96 -7.39
C TYR A 39 -2.45 -13.44 -7.12
N PRO A 40 -3.49 -14.28 -7.18
CA PRO A 40 -4.88 -13.83 -7.11
C PRO A 40 -5.26 -13.15 -5.80
N ASN A 41 -4.55 -13.44 -4.72
CA ASN A 41 -4.76 -12.82 -3.40
C ASN A 41 -3.91 -11.56 -3.19
N CYS A 42 -3.11 -11.15 -4.17
CA CYS A 42 -2.19 -10.02 -4.02
C CYS A 42 -2.94 -8.69 -4.12
N VAL A 43 -2.92 -7.93 -3.03
CA VAL A 43 -3.66 -6.66 -2.87
C VAL A 43 -2.72 -5.47 -2.59
N ALA A 44 -1.42 -5.73 -2.46
CA ALA A 44 -0.42 -4.68 -2.37
C ALA A 44 0.96 -5.15 -2.81
N VAL A 45 1.79 -4.19 -3.23
CA VAL A 45 3.20 -4.41 -3.54
C VAL A 45 4.08 -3.31 -2.96
N ILE A 46 5.30 -3.69 -2.54
CA ILE A 46 6.37 -2.74 -2.20
C ILE A 46 7.51 -2.92 -3.20
N PHE A 47 7.86 -1.85 -3.90
CA PHE A 47 8.91 -1.80 -4.91
C PHE A 47 10.07 -0.94 -4.41
N TYR A 48 11.23 -1.55 -4.26
CA TYR A 48 12.47 -0.87 -3.90
C TYR A 48 13.26 -0.59 -5.17
N GLN A 49 13.17 0.65 -5.65
CA GLN A 49 14.03 1.17 -6.70
C GLN A 49 15.39 1.51 -6.10
N ILE A 50 16.32 0.57 -6.18
CA ILE A 50 17.69 0.75 -5.68
C ILE A 50 18.59 1.02 -6.89
N THR A 51 19.11 2.24 -6.96
CA THR A 51 19.88 2.76 -8.09
C THR A 51 21.15 1.96 -8.37
N LEU A 52 21.75 1.40 -7.31
CA LEU A 52 22.97 0.60 -7.38
C LEU A 52 22.74 -0.85 -7.83
N LEU A 53 21.49 -1.32 -7.91
CA LEU A 53 21.17 -2.68 -8.32
C LEU A 53 20.68 -2.71 -9.77
N ASN A 54 21.18 -3.67 -10.55
CA ASN A 54 20.73 -3.90 -11.93
C ASN A 54 19.24 -4.30 -12.03
N LYS A 55 18.65 -4.80 -10.93
CA LYS A 55 17.22 -5.11 -10.82
C LYS A 55 16.72 -4.66 -9.46
N SER A 56 15.54 -4.04 -9.48
CA SER A 56 14.85 -3.57 -8.28
C SER A 56 14.12 -4.72 -7.58
N LEU A 57 13.92 -4.60 -6.27
CA LEU A 57 13.23 -5.61 -5.48
C LEU A 57 11.74 -5.31 -5.45
N CYS A 58 10.92 -6.34 -5.62
CA CYS A 58 9.48 -6.27 -5.59
C CYS A 58 8.97 -7.30 -4.57
N TYR A 59 8.23 -6.83 -3.59
CA TYR A 59 7.60 -7.62 -2.54
C TYR A 59 6.10 -7.58 -2.72
N LEU A 60 5.46 -8.74 -2.69
CA LEU A 60 4.02 -8.91 -2.89
C LEU A 60 3.34 -9.20 -1.55
N PHE A 61 2.15 -8.65 -1.34
CA PHE A 61 1.40 -8.76 -0.09
C PHE A 61 -0.06 -9.13 -0.37
N ASP A 62 -0.59 -10.00 0.47
CA ASP A 62 -2.01 -10.42 0.50
C ASP A 62 -2.86 -9.56 1.45
N LYS A 63 -2.26 -8.55 2.07
CA LYS A 63 -2.94 -7.56 2.92
C LYS A 63 -2.45 -6.16 2.57
N ASN A 64 -3.35 -5.19 2.71
CA ASN A 64 -3.05 -3.76 2.56
C ASN A 64 -3.53 -2.98 3.80
N SER A 65 -3.34 -1.65 3.82
CA SER A 65 -3.70 -0.82 4.98
C SER A 65 -5.20 -0.65 5.24
N ILE A 66 -6.07 -1.07 4.31
CA ILE A 66 -7.53 -1.10 4.51
C ILE A 66 -7.96 -2.33 5.30
N HIS A 67 -7.19 -3.42 5.24
CA HIS A 67 -7.42 -4.63 6.01
C HIS A 67 -7.18 -4.34 7.50
N LYS A 68 -8.13 -3.63 8.11
CA LYS A 68 -8.25 -3.47 9.54
C LYS A 68 -8.86 -4.77 10.03
N ASP A 69 -8.04 -5.62 10.63
CA ASP A 69 -8.62 -6.55 11.59
C ASP A 69 -9.30 -5.70 12.67
N VAL A 70 -10.61 -5.91 12.82
CA VAL A 70 -11.50 -5.19 13.75
C VAL A 70 -11.04 -5.32 15.22
N SER A 71 -9.99 -6.09 15.49
CA SER A 71 -9.34 -6.23 16.78
C SER A 71 -8.53 -5.00 17.25
N CYS A 72 -8.32 -3.96 16.43
CA CYS A 72 -7.62 -2.75 16.85
C CYS A 72 -8.36 -1.84 17.86
N ILE A 73 -9.54 -2.24 18.38
CA ILE A 73 -10.16 -1.55 19.53
C ILE A 73 -9.68 -2.14 20.88
N TYR A 74 -9.08 -3.33 20.88
CA TYR A 74 -8.50 -3.94 22.07
C TYR A 74 -7.04 -4.31 21.82
N PHE A 75 -6.13 -3.53 22.40
CA PHE A 75 -4.71 -3.85 22.53
C PHE A 75 -4.53 -5.33 22.92
N SER A 76 -4.11 -6.16 21.97
CA SER A 76 -3.55 -7.48 22.22
C SER A 76 -2.26 -7.61 21.42
N LEU A 77 -1.14 -7.65 22.15
CA LEU A 77 0.23 -7.72 21.65
C LEU A 77 0.60 -9.10 21.05
N ASN A 78 -0.37 -9.85 20.56
CA ASN A 78 -0.16 -11.17 19.99
C ASN A 78 -1.05 -11.35 18.75
N GLU A 79 -0.59 -10.81 17.61
CA GLU A 79 -0.58 -11.49 16.30
C GLU A 79 -0.15 -10.54 15.18
N GLN A 80 0.64 -11.08 14.24
CA GLN A 80 1.25 -10.43 13.07
C GLN A 80 0.21 -10.08 11.98
N ASN A 81 -0.91 -9.47 12.35
CA ASN A 81 -2.06 -9.33 11.47
C ASN A 81 -2.48 -7.88 11.16
N PHE A 82 -1.83 -6.87 11.74
CA PHE A 82 -2.11 -5.47 11.42
C PHE A 82 -1.12 -4.93 10.38
N VAL A 83 -1.63 -4.22 9.35
CA VAL A 83 -0.80 -3.52 8.35
C VAL A 83 -0.80 -2.03 8.66
N VAL A 84 0.35 -1.48 9.03
CA VAL A 84 0.50 -0.04 9.24
C VAL A 84 1.45 0.53 8.19
N LEU A 85 1.00 1.58 7.49
CA LEU A 85 1.86 2.40 6.64
C LEU A 85 2.85 3.15 7.54
N TYR A 86 4.14 3.00 7.25
CA TYR A 86 5.20 3.66 8.01
C TYR A 86 6.13 4.42 7.06
N PRO A 87 6.49 5.69 7.37
CA PRO A 87 7.42 6.45 6.56
C PRO A 87 8.81 5.79 6.58
N GLU A 88 9.36 5.51 5.42
CA GLU A 88 10.68 4.89 5.28
C GLU A 88 11.58 5.78 4.44
N LYS A 89 12.71 6.18 5.02
CA LYS A 89 13.68 7.02 4.33
C LYS A 89 14.59 6.14 3.44
N PRO A 90 14.70 6.42 2.13
CA PRO A 90 15.64 5.71 1.27
C PRO A 90 17.09 5.88 1.74
N LEU A 91 17.89 4.82 1.59
CA LEU A 91 19.30 4.82 2.01
C LEU A 91 20.16 5.76 1.15
N ALA A 92 19.85 5.89 -0.13
CA ALA A 92 20.52 6.81 -1.06
C ALA A 92 19.54 7.84 -1.63
N LYS A 93 20.06 9.02 -2.02
CA LYS A 93 19.27 10.16 -2.51
C LYS A 93 18.38 9.85 -3.72
N HIS A 94 18.78 8.89 -4.55
CA HIS A 94 18.07 8.50 -5.77
C HIS A 94 17.26 7.22 -5.62
N ASP A 95 17.36 6.55 -4.47
CA ASP A 95 16.56 5.38 -4.20
C ASP A 95 15.14 5.80 -3.83
N ILE A 96 14.16 5.01 -4.25
CA ILE A 96 12.76 5.25 -3.96
C ILE A 96 12.13 3.95 -3.50
N ILE A 97 11.32 4.04 -2.44
CA ILE A 97 10.54 2.91 -1.94
C ILE A 97 9.08 3.22 -2.24
N ASN A 98 8.48 2.50 -3.17
CA ASN A 98 7.10 2.75 -3.58
C ASN A 98 6.19 1.63 -3.08
N ILE A 99 5.01 1.98 -2.58
CA ILE A 99 3.92 1.03 -2.36
C ILE A 99 2.85 1.25 -3.43
N ILE A 100 2.27 0.17 -3.94
CA ILE A 100 0.98 0.21 -4.64
C ILE A 100 0.02 -0.67 -3.85
N GLU A 101 -1.05 -0.07 -3.37
CA GLU A 101 -2.19 -0.78 -2.78
C GLU A 101 -3.30 -0.89 -3.81
N ILE A 102 -4.00 -2.01 -3.85
CA ILE A 102 -5.00 -2.32 -4.86
C ILE A 102 -6.28 -2.76 -4.14
N VAL A 103 -7.42 -2.25 -4.60
CA VAL A 103 -8.77 -2.58 -4.12
C VAL A 103 -9.77 -2.61 -5.25
N ALA A 104 -10.94 -3.20 -4.99
CA ALA A 104 -12.03 -3.22 -5.95
C ALA A 104 -12.72 -1.86 -6.04
N ASP A 105 -12.99 -1.22 -4.90
CA ASP A 105 -13.64 0.10 -4.83
C ASP A 105 -12.67 1.15 -4.25
N CYS A 106 -12.47 2.25 -4.97
CA CYS A 106 -11.64 3.37 -4.51
C CYS A 106 -12.10 3.95 -3.16
N HIS A 107 -13.39 3.90 -2.86
CA HIS A 107 -13.95 4.41 -1.61
C HIS A 107 -13.48 3.64 -0.38
N GLU A 108 -12.94 2.42 -0.55
CA GLU A 108 -12.32 1.68 0.54
C GLU A 108 -11.13 2.44 1.15
N PHE A 109 -10.44 3.29 0.38
CA PHE A 109 -9.35 4.14 0.87
C PHE A 109 -9.83 5.35 1.70
N ASP A 110 -11.10 5.77 1.60
CA ASP A 110 -11.61 6.96 2.29
C ASP A 110 -11.44 6.86 3.83
N ALA A 111 -11.49 5.63 4.36
CA ALA A 111 -11.32 5.33 5.78
C ALA A 111 -9.86 5.31 6.28
N VAL A 112 -8.88 5.44 5.38
CA VAL A 112 -7.44 5.39 5.68
C VAL A 112 -6.76 6.63 5.08
N PRO A 113 -6.54 7.71 5.85
CA PRO A 113 -5.91 8.91 5.34
C PRO A 113 -4.46 8.62 4.89
N PRO A 114 -3.96 9.30 3.85
CA PRO A 114 -2.56 9.19 3.46
C PRO A 114 -1.66 9.71 4.58
N LEU A 115 -0.45 9.12 4.71
CA LEU A 115 0.57 9.63 5.62
C LEU A 115 0.93 11.08 5.26
N SER A 116 1.05 11.94 6.27
CA SER A 116 1.51 13.32 6.11
C SER A 116 2.90 13.49 6.72
N ASP A 117 3.94 13.28 5.92
CA ASP A 117 5.34 13.54 6.29
C ASP A 117 6.07 14.26 5.14
N ILE A 118 7.16 14.96 5.45
CA ILE A 118 7.92 15.88 4.57
C ILE A 118 8.49 15.15 3.34
N PHE A 119 8.76 13.84 3.45
CA PHE A 119 9.34 13.02 2.40
C PHE A 119 8.42 11.90 1.89
N THR A 120 7.17 11.83 2.37
CA THR A 120 6.18 10.85 1.90
C THR A 120 5.15 11.52 1.00
N THR A 121 4.63 10.79 0.01
CA THR A 121 3.53 11.26 -0.85
C THR A 121 2.59 10.13 -1.18
N SER A 122 1.29 10.41 -1.28
CA SER A 122 0.27 9.46 -1.71
C SER A 122 -0.54 9.99 -2.89
N SER A 123 -0.99 9.09 -3.79
CA SER A 123 -1.82 9.47 -4.94
C SER A 123 -3.25 9.83 -4.57
N ASP A 124 -3.74 9.34 -3.43
CA ASP A 124 -5.06 9.69 -2.92
C ASP A 124 -4.97 10.93 -2.03
N LYS A 125 -5.73 11.97 -2.39
CA LYS A 125 -5.86 13.21 -1.62
C LYS A 125 -7.34 13.49 -1.32
N VAL A 126 -8.05 12.54 -0.71
CA VAL A 126 -9.36 12.86 -0.13
C VAL A 126 -9.17 13.82 1.05
N SER A 127 -9.75 15.01 0.95
CA SER A 127 -9.68 16.03 1.99
C SER A 127 -10.47 15.59 3.23
N ARG A 128 -10.05 16.05 4.42
CA ARG A 128 -10.73 15.72 5.70
C ARG A 128 -12.25 16.03 5.69
N PRO A 129 -12.74 17.13 5.08
CA PRO A 129 -14.17 17.39 4.97
C PRO A 129 -14.91 16.34 4.11
N ARG A 130 -14.29 15.89 3.01
CA ARG A 130 -14.88 14.92 2.09
C ARG A 130 -14.99 13.52 2.70
N ARG A 131 -14.10 13.19 3.64
CA ARG A 131 -14.19 11.98 4.48
C ARG A 131 -15.37 12.04 5.45
N ALA A 132 -15.63 13.20 6.06
CA ALA A 132 -16.72 13.36 7.02
C ALA A 132 -18.11 13.30 6.37
N SER A 133 -18.23 13.73 5.10
CA SER A 133 -19.50 13.76 4.37
C SER A 133 -19.94 12.43 3.75
N ASN A 134 -19.04 11.44 3.64
CA ASN A 134 -19.30 10.17 2.97
C ASN A 134 -19.44 8.97 3.93
N ILE A 135 -19.28 9.18 5.25
CA ILE A 135 -19.56 8.14 6.25
C ILE A 135 -21.08 7.90 6.29
N GLY A 136 -21.53 6.78 5.74
CA GLY A 136 -22.91 6.30 5.86
C GLY A 136 -23.85 6.59 4.69
N ASN A 137 -23.37 7.18 3.59
CA ASN A 137 -24.20 7.35 2.40
C ASN A 137 -24.06 6.14 1.45
N PRO A 138 -25.16 5.48 1.06
CA PRO A 138 -25.14 4.47 0.01
C PRO A 138 -24.76 5.12 -1.32
N VAL A 139 -23.93 4.43 -2.10
CA VAL A 139 -23.54 4.86 -3.45
C VAL A 139 -24.77 4.86 -4.37
N LYS A 140 -24.96 5.93 -5.16
CA LYS A 140 -25.91 5.98 -6.29
C LYS A 140 -25.20 5.67 -7.59
#